data_AF-A0A0G3BP48-F1
#
_entry.id   AF-A0A0G3BP48-F1
#
_cell.length_a   1.000
_cell.length_b   1.000
_cell.length_c   1.000
_cell.angle_alpha   90.00
_cell.angle_beta   90.00
_cell.angle_gamma   90.00
#
_symmetry.space_group_name_H-M   'P 1'
#
loop_
_entity.id
_entity.type
_entity.pdbx_description
1 polymer ?
#
loop_
_entity_poly.entity_id
_entity_poly.type
_entity_poly.pdbx_seq_one_letter_code
_entity_poly.pdbx_strand_id
1 'polypeptide(L)'
;MSVVKSLVSRCLRTLVRPRMLYGLRRHDGVWLPHTRVSTTSELQGEARLQIEDHVYIGHFNFIDASGGLTIGEGTQITHHVAVLTHSSHVATRLMGRQYWGHPEPVGVQRAATHIGPYCFIGAHSVVMPGSRLGRGVLVRAFSYVDGDFPDHAVIGGQPARVLGDVRDLDAAWIARHPELAPHYCGTGWAPSPSSEP
;
A
#
# COMPACT_ATOMS: atom_id res chain seq x y z
N MET A 1 37.02 4.93 26.65
CA MET A 1 35.95 5.77 26.09
C MET A 1 35.16 5.14 24.93
N SER A 2 35.67 4.19 24.14
CA SER A 2 34.92 3.59 23.01
C SER A 2 33.90 2.52 23.41
N VAL A 3 34.19 1.72 24.44
CA VAL A 3 33.31 0.63 24.92
C VAL A 3 31.98 1.16 25.49
N VAL A 4 32.05 2.20 26.32
CA VAL A 4 30.86 2.86 26.89
C VAL A 4 30.00 3.48 25.78
N LYS A 5 30.61 4.17 24.81
CA LYS A 5 29.89 4.72 23.65
C LYS A 5 29.21 3.63 22.80
N SER A 6 29.88 2.49 22.61
CA SER A 6 29.33 1.33 21.90
C SER A 6 28.13 0.72 22.64
N LEU A 7 28.22 0.54 23.96
CA LEU A 7 27.14 0.05 24.80
C LEU A 7 25.92 0.98 24.77
N VAL A 8 26.14 2.29 24.95
CA VAL A 8 25.07 3.29 24.87
C VAL A 8 24.41 3.27 23.49
N SER A 9 25.20 3.19 22.40
CA SER A 9 24.65 3.09 21.05
C SER A 9 23.82 1.83 20.84
N ARG A 10 24.26 0.66 21.35
CA ARG A 10 23.50 -0.60 21.25
C ARG A 10 22.18 -0.54 22.01
N CYS A 11 22.18 0.04 23.21
CA CYS A 11 20.96 0.25 24.00
C CYS A 11 19.99 1.18 23.26
N LEU A 12 20.48 2.32 22.78
CA LEU A 12 19.66 3.28 22.02
C LEU A 12 19.08 2.64 20.74
N ARG A 13 19.89 1.91 19.95
CA ARG A 13 19.43 1.19 18.76
C ARG A 13 18.30 0.21 19.07
N THR A 14 18.35 -0.46 20.21
CA THR A 14 17.30 -1.42 20.59
C THR A 14 15.98 -0.71 20.92
N LEU A 15 16.04 0.50 21.49
CA LEU A 15 14.87 1.30 21.81
C LEU A 15 14.23 1.92 20.56
N VAL A 16 15.04 2.46 19.64
CA VAL A 16 14.55 3.17 18.44
C VAL A 16 14.49 2.32 17.19
N ARG A 17 14.77 1.01 17.27
CA ARG A 17 14.71 0.13 16.08
C ARG A 17 13.30 0.13 15.50
N PRO A 18 13.17 0.09 14.16
CA PRO A 18 11.89 -0.14 13.52
C PRO A 18 11.22 -1.41 14.05
N ARG A 19 9.91 -1.36 14.30
CA ARG A 19 9.11 -2.49 14.75
C ARG A 19 7.85 -2.59 13.90
N MET A 20 7.25 -3.77 13.89
CA MET A 20 5.88 -3.97 13.40
C MET A 20 4.94 -3.87 14.60
N LEU A 21 3.93 -3.01 14.49
CA LEU A 21 2.79 -2.98 15.40
C LEU A 21 1.73 -3.93 14.86
N TYR A 22 1.08 -4.65 15.76
CA TYR A 22 0.03 -5.62 15.44
C TYR A 22 -1.31 -5.06 15.91
N GLY A 23 -2.31 -5.17 15.05
CA GLY A 23 -3.59 -4.56 15.26
C GLY A 23 -3.62 -3.10 14.80
N LEU A 24 -4.71 -2.72 14.15
CA LEU A 24 -4.98 -1.34 13.74
C LEU A 24 -6.43 -1.00 14.05
N ARG A 25 -6.67 0.19 14.60
CA ARG A 25 -8.04 0.72 14.75
C ARG A 25 -8.31 1.67 13.58
N ARG A 26 -9.26 1.31 12.73
CA ARG A 26 -9.68 2.15 11.59
C ARG A 26 -10.45 3.37 12.08
N HIS A 27 -10.55 4.40 11.25
CA HIS A 27 -11.16 5.69 11.59
C HIS A 27 -12.64 5.59 12.03
N ASP A 28 -13.37 4.56 11.59
CA ASP A 28 -14.74 4.24 11.96
C ASP A 28 -14.85 3.48 13.30
N GLY A 29 -13.72 3.20 13.95
CA GLY A 29 -13.63 2.52 15.24
C GLY A 29 -13.47 1.01 15.15
N VAL A 30 -13.54 0.41 13.96
CA VAL A 30 -13.36 -1.04 13.74
C VAL A 30 -11.94 -1.46 14.11
N TRP A 31 -11.83 -2.55 14.86
CA TRP A 31 -10.55 -3.16 15.24
C TRP A 31 -10.14 -4.22 14.21
N LEU A 32 -8.92 -4.09 13.68
CA LEU A 32 -8.33 -4.97 12.66
C LEU A 32 -7.17 -5.75 13.29
N PRO A 33 -7.43 -6.88 13.97
CA PRO A 33 -6.43 -7.55 14.82
C PRO A 33 -5.22 -8.12 14.07
N HIS A 34 -5.36 -8.45 12.78
CA HIS A 34 -4.30 -9.09 11.99
C HIS A 34 -3.51 -8.11 11.12
N THR A 35 -3.96 -6.86 11.06
CA THR A 35 -3.26 -5.80 10.35
C THR A 35 -1.97 -5.43 11.05
N ARG A 36 -0.90 -5.25 10.28
CA ARG A 36 0.44 -4.97 10.79
C ARG A 36 1.01 -3.73 10.10
N VAL A 37 1.32 -2.71 10.89
CA VAL A 37 1.89 -1.46 10.38
C VAL A 37 3.22 -1.18 11.05
N SER A 38 4.22 -0.83 10.27
CA SER A 38 5.51 -0.45 10.81
C SER A 38 5.47 0.89 11.55
N THR A 39 6.21 0.99 12.65
CA THR A 39 6.52 2.25 13.35
C THR A 39 7.30 3.27 12.51
N THR A 40 7.85 2.89 11.34
CA THR A 40 8.57 3.80 10.44
C THR A 40 7.83 4.14 9.16
N SER A 41 6.57 3.70 9.04
CA SER A 41 5.71 4.08 7.93
C SER A 41 4.76 5.17 8.38
N GLU A 42 4.61 6.16 7.52
CA GLU A 42 3.73 7.30 7.74
C GLU A 42 2.38 7.03 7.09
N LEU A 43 1.30 7.20 7.86
CA LEU A 43 -0.07 7.19 7.39
C LEU A 43 -0.62 8.62 7.49
N GLN A 44 -0.95 9.24 6.37
CA GLN A 44 -1.52 10.58 6.33
C GLN A 44 -3.00 10.53 5.92
N GLY A 45 -3.83 11.33 6.57
CA GLY A 45 -5.24 11.44 6.21
C GLY A 45 -6.08 10.22 6.60
N GLU A 46 -5.77 9.59 7.75
CA GLU A 46 -6.40 8.37 8.24
C GLU A 46 -7.95 8.41 8.26
N ALA A 47 -8.54 9.59 8.45
CA ALA A 47 -10.00 9.79 8.37
C ALA A 47 -10.63 9.42 7.01
N ARG A 48 -9.82 9.30 5.95
CA ARG A 48 -10.22 8.89 4.60
C ARG A 48 -9.50 7.62 4.13
N LEU A 49 -8.88 6.90 5.06
CA LEU A 49 -8.26 5.60 4.82
C LEU A 49 -9.27 4.50 5.14
N GLN A 50 -9.69 3.79 4.09
CA GLN A 50 -10.44 2.54 4.19
C GLN A 50 -9.47 1.37 4.05
N ILE A 51 -9.10 0.75 5.17
CA ILE A 51 -8.17 -0.38 5.23
C ILE A 51 -8.91 -1.58 5.82
N GLU A 52 -8.76 -2.75 5.21
CA GLU A 52 -9.32 -4.00 5.73
C GLU A 52 -8.31 -4.79 6.55
N ASP A 53 -8.74 -5.91 7.15
CA ASP A 53 -7.87 -6.69 8.02
C ASP A 53 -6.77 -7.46 7.23
N HIS A 54 -5.84 -8.09 7.94
CA HIS A 54 -4.72 -8.85 7.39
C HIS A 54 -3.74 -8.06 6.52
N VAL A 55 -3.89 -6.74 6.41
CA VAL A 55 -2.99 -5.88 5.64
C VAL A 55 -1.62 -5.80 6.32
N TYR A 56 -0.56 -5.84 5.52
CA TYR A 56 0.81 -5.63 5.98
C TYR A 56 1.38 -4.37 5.34
N ILE A 57 1.80 -3.41 6.15
CA ILE A 57 2.54 -2.21 5.73
C ILE A 57 3.91 -2.25 6.39
N GLY A 58 4.93 -2.62 5.62
CA GLY A 58 6.30 -2.74 6.10
C GLY A 58 6.96 -1.38 6.35
N HIS A 59 8.29 -1.33 6.36
CA HIS A 59 9.05 -0.17 6.83
C HIS A 59 9.19 0.96 5.80
N PHE A 60 9.25 2.20 6.29
CA PHE A 60 9.64 3.38 5.51
C PHE A 60 8.72 3.68 4.31
N ASN A 61 7.43 3.37 4.45
CA ASN A 61 6.43 3.70 3.45
C ASN A 61 5.83 5.09 3.74
N PHE A 62 5.39 5.77 2.70
CA PHE A 62 4.58 6.96 2.78
C PHE A 62 3.21 6.66 2.20
N ILE A 63 2.17 6.68 3.02
CA ILE A 63 0.79 6.32 2.66
C ILE A 63 -0.09 7.56 2.81
N ASP A 64 -0.38 8.21 1.70
CA ASP A 64 -1.23 9.39 1.64
C ASP A 64 -2.67 9.00 1.29
N ALA A 65 -3.58 9.10 2.26
CA ALA A 65 -5.02 8.95 2.10
C ALA A 65 -5.78 10.29 2.05
N SER A 66 -5.08 11.43 1.90
CA SER A 66 -5.71 12.76 1.93
C SER A 66 -6.69 13.00 0.77
N GLY A 67 -6.57 12.28 -0.35
CA GLY A 67 -7.54 12.24 -1.46
C GLY A 67 -8.51 11.06 -1.41
N GLY A 68 -8.44 10.22 -0.37
CA GLY A 68 -9.18 8.95 -0.25
C GLY A 68 -8.35 7.75 -0.68
N LEU A 69 -8.24 6.73 0.17
CA LEU A 69 -7.47 5.52 -0.12
C LEU A 69 -8.22 4.28 0.36
N THR A 70 -8.34 3.28 -0.52
CA THR A 70 -8.82 1.94 -0.16
C THR A 70 -7.70 0.92 -0.28
N ILE A 71 -7.51 0.11 0.76
CA ILE A 71 -6.56 -1.02 0.80
C ILE A 71 -7.34 -2.28 1.19
N GLY A 72 -7.49 -3.19 0.23
CA GLY A 72 -8.21 -4.45 0.43
C GLY A 72 -7.46 -5.44 1.32
N GLU A 73 -8.23 -6.38 1.86
CA GLU A 73 -7.78 -7.39 2.82
C GLU A 73 -6.55 -8.16 2.33
N GLY A 74 -5.63 -8.48 3.24
CA GLY A 74 -4.45 -9.29 2.95
C GLY A 74 -3.40 -8.65 2.03
N THR A 75 -3.60 -7.40 1.61
CA THR A 75 -2.64 -6.66 0.79
C THR A 75 -1.32 -6.46 1.54
N GLN A 76 -0.21 -6.65 0.83
CA GLN A 76 1.13 -6.42 1.34
C GLN A 76 1.78 -5.24 0.63
N ILE A 77 2.03 -4.18 1.40
CA ILE A 77 2.87 -3.05 1.00
C ILE A 77 4.24 -3.28 1.67
N THR A 78 5.26 -3.49 0.85
CA THR A 78 6.59 -3.90 1.33
C THR A 78 7.32 -2.75 2.03
N HIS A 79 8.34 -2.15 1.40
CA HIS A 79 9.12 -1.08 2.00
C HIS A 79 9.50 -0.01 0.98
N HIS A 80 9.67 1.22 1.46
CA HIS A 80 10.00 2.37 0.61
C HIS A 80 9.01 2.58 -0.54
N VAL A 81 7.74 2.23 -0.31
CA VAL A 81 6.64 2.47 -1.25
C VAL A 81 6.00 3.82 -0.91
N ALA A 82 5.66 4.59 -1.94
CA ALA A 82 4.79 5.75 -1.82
C ALA A 82 3.43 5.42 -2.43
N VAL A 83 2.36 5.47 -1.64
CA VAL A 83 0.98 5.41 -2.13
C VAL A 83 0.39 6.80 -2.02
N LEU A 84 0.03 7.39 -3.15
CA LEU A 84 -0.36 8.79 -3.24
C LEU A 84 -1.82 8.92 -3.65
N THR A 85 -2.51 9.92 -3.09
CA THR A 85 -3.88 10.29 -3.47
C THR A 85 -4.01 11.79 -3.78
N HIS A 86 -2.93 12.53 -3.56
CA HIS A 86 -2.80 13.92 -3.90
C HIS A 86 -1.42 14.23 -4.53
N SER A 87 -1.40 15.11 -5.53
CA SER A 87 -0.17 15.67 -6.08
C SER A 87 -0.36 17.09 -6.60
N SER A 88 0.56 17.98 -6.26
CA SER A 88 0.59 19.38 -6.71
C SER A 88 1.64 19.63 -7.80
N HIS A 89 2.31 18.59 -8.32
CA HIS A 89 3.44 18.75 -9.22
C HIS A 89 3.07 19.48 -10.53
N VAL A 90 1.85 19.31 -11.05
CA VAL A 90 1.32 20.08 -12.19
C VAL A 90 1.02 21.52 -11.76
N ALA A 91 0.29 21.72 -10.66
CA ALA A 91 -0.08 23.05 -10.15
C ALA A 91 1.13 23.96 -9.91
N THR A 92 2.19 23.45 -9.28
CA THR A 92 3.41 24.23 -8.99
C THR A 92 4.06 24.76 -10.28
N ARG A 93 4.06 23.98 -11.36
CA ARG A 93 4.63 24.38 -12.66
C ARG A 93 3.75 25.38 -13.39
N LEU A 94 2.43 25.19 -13.34
CA LEU A 94 1.46 26.06 -14.03
C LEU A 94 1.30 27.41 -13.33
N MET A 95 1.31 27.45 -12.00
CA MET A 95 0.97 28.65 -11.23
C MET A 95 2.19 29.33 -10.59
N GLY A 96 3.34 28.66 -10.50
CA GLY A 96 4.53 29.20 -9.86
C GLY A 96 4.24 29.70 -8.44
N ARG A 97 4.63 30.96 -8.14
CA ARG A 97 4.40 31.58 -6.82
C ARG A 97 2.92 31.71 -6.45
N GLN A 98 2.03 31.80 -7.43
CA GLN A 98 0.59 31.97 -7.20
C GLN A 98 -0.07 30.70 -6.67
N TYR A 99 0.56 29.54 -6.78
CA TYR A 99 0.05 28.30 -6.18
C TYR A 99 -0.17 28.45 -4.66
N TRP A 100 0.78 29.12 -3.98
CA TRP A 100 0.72 29.29 -2.53
C TRP A 100 -0.43 30.22 -2.13
N GLY A 101 -1.35 29.70 -1.31
CA GLY A 101 -2.50 30.45 -0.80
C GLY A 101 -3.65 30.62 -1.79
N HIS A 102 -3.57 30.05 -3.00
CA HIS A 102 -4.70 30.07 -3.93
C HIS A 102 -5.83 29.18 -3.39
N PRO A 103 -7.09 29.66 -3.38
CA PRO A 103 -8.21 28.89 -2.85
C PRO A 103 -8.50 27.63 -3.69
N GLU A 104 -8.33 27.74 -5.01
CA GLU A 104 -8.60 26.66 -5.97
C GLU A 104 -7.43 26.52 -6.97
N PRO A 105 -6.30 25.94 -6.57
CA PRO A 105 -5.12 25.85 -7.42
C PRO A 105 -5.37 24.95 -8.64
N VAL A 106 -5.12 25.50 -9.83
CA VAL A 106 -5.24 24.78 -11.10
C VAL A 106 -4.20 23.66 -11.17
N GLY A 107 -4.63 22.47 -11.59
CA GLY A 107 -3.73 21.33 -11.80
C GLY A 107 -3.32 20.59 -10.53
N VAL A 108 -4.00 20.80 -9.40
CA VAL A 108 -3.88 19.87 -8.27
C VAL A 108 -4.60 18.58 -8.64
N GLN A 109 -3.87 17.47 -8.58
CA GLN A 109 -4.43 16.14 -8.71
C GLN A 109 -4.84 15.67 -7.33
N ARG A 110 -6.13 15.39 -7.13
CA ARG A 110 -6.63 14.74 -5.94
C ARG A 110 -7.68 13.72 -6.38
N ALA A 111 -7.35 12.45 -6.21
CA ALA A 111 -8.17 11.35 -6.68
C ALA A 111 -8.00 10.15 -5.76
N ALA A 112 -9.09 9.42 -5.54
CA ALA A 112 -9.08 8.27 -4.67
C ALA A 112 -8.31 7.11 -5.31
N THR A 113 -7.31 6.59 -4.61
CA THR A 113 -6.50 5.45 -5.04
C THR A 113 -7.08 4.18 -4.45
N HIS A 114 -7.15 3.12 -5.25
CA HIS A 114 -7.76 1.84 -4.87
C HIS A 114 -6.75 0.71 -5.05
N ILE A 115 -6.45 0.00 -3.97
CA ILE A 115 -5.63 -1.21 -4.00
C ILE A 115 -6.54 -2.37 -3.61
N GLY A 116 -6.84 -3.25 -4.57
CA GLY A 116 -7.68 -4.43 -4.36
C GLY A 116 -7.09 -5.41 -3.35
N PRO A 117 -7.87 -6.40 -2.91
CA PRO A 117 -7.43 -7.34 -1.90
C PRO A 117 -6.34 -8.28 -2.43
N TYR A 118 -5.47 -8.77 -1.54
CA TYR A 118 -4.32 -9.66 -1.83
C TYR A 118 -3.32 -9.11 -2.84
N CYS A 119 -3.23 -7.79 -2.99
CA CYS A 119 -2.18 -7.21 -3.81
C CYS A 119 -0.81 -7.32 -3.12
N PHE A 120 0.24 -7.40 -3.92
CA PHE A 120 1.62 -7.30 -3.44
C PHE A 120 2.30 -6.10 -4.10
N ILE A 121 2.65 -5.10 -3.29
CA ILE A 121 3.29 -3.87 -3.77
C ILE A 121 4.80 -3.95 -3.52
N GLY A 122 5.55 -4.24 -4.58
CA GLY A 122 7.00 -4.39 -4.56
C GLY A 122 7.73 -3.12 -4.13
N ALA A 123 8.88 -3.32 -3.50
CA ALA A 123 9.66 -2.25 -2.88
C ALA A 123 10.03 -1.13 -3.84
N HIS A 124 10.19 0.09 -3.31
CA HIS A 124 10.58 1.27 -4.09
C HIS A 124 9.61 1.65 -5.22
N SER A 125 8.37 1.17 -5.17
CA SER A 125 7.33 1.54 -6.14
C SER A 125 6.58 2.79 -5.69
N VAL A 126 6.03 3.50 -6.66
CA VAL A 126 5.14 4.65 -6.46
C VAL A 126 3.78 4.33 -7.07
N VAL A 127 2.72 4.47 -6.29
CA VAL A 127 1.33 4.37 -6.75
C VAL A 127 0.75 5.79 -6.81
N MET A 128 0.39 6.23 -8.01
CA MET A 128 -0.04 7.59 -8.27
C MET A 128 -1.51 7.85 -7.87
N PRO A 129 -1.89 9.13 -7.65
CA PRO A 129 -3.26 9.51 -7.34
C PRO A 129 -4.25 8.99 -8.39
N GLY A 130 -5.29 8.31 -7.93
CA GLY A 130 -6.37 7.81 -8.78
C GLY A 130 -6.11 6.44 -9.41
N SER A 131 -4.93 5.84 -9.19
CA SER A 131 -4.65 4.48 -9.67
C SER A 131 -5.58 3.45 -9.04
N ARG A 132 -5.97 2.44 -9.82
CA ARG A 132 -6.86 1.36 -9.39
C ARG A 132 -6.24 0.00 -9.70
N LEU A 133 -5.96 -0.79 -8.67
CA LEU A 133 -5.45 -2.14 -8.80
C LEU A 133 -6.59 -3.10 -8.47
N GLY A 134 -6.84 -4.05 -9.36
CA GLY A 134 -7.72 -5.18 -9.12
C GLY A 134 -7.22 -6.08 -7.99
N ARG A 135 -7.90 -7.19 -7.76
CA ARG A 135 -7.48 -8.17 -6.75
C ARG A 135 -6.21 -8.90 -7.17
N GLY A 136 -5.38 -9.29 -6.22
CA GLY A 136 -4.24 -10.18 -6.49
C GLY A 136 -3.18 -9.59 -7.42
N VAL A 137 -3.15 -8.26 -7.62
CA VAL A 137 -2.16 -7.62 -8.48
C VAL A 137 -0.78 -7.71 -7.85
N LEU A 138 0.20 -8.16 -8.64
CA LEU A 138 1.60 -8.19 -8.28
C LEU A 138 2.34 -7.03 -8.94
N VAL A 139 2.71 -6.02 -8.13
CA VAL A 139 3.55 -4.91 -8.57
C VAL A 139 5.01 -5.28 -8.34
N ARG A 140 5.80 -5.37 -9.40
CA ARG A 140 7.25 -5.57 -9.28
C ARG A 140 7.91 -4.36 -8.62
N ALA A 141 9.04 -4.59 -7.95
CA ALA A 141 9.82 -3.51 -7.35
C ALA A 141 10.21 -2.43 -8.38
N PHE A 142 10.42 -1.20 -7.90
CA PHE A 142 10.79 -0.02 -8.71
C PHE A 142 9.77 0.36 -9.80
N SER A 143 8.48 0.16 -9.55
CA SER A 143 7.42 0.47 -10.53
C SER A 143 6.77 1.82 -10.31
N TYR A 144 6.42 2.52 -11.39
CA TYR A 144 5.61 3.75 -11.37
C TYR A 144 4.19 3.40 -11.85
N VAL A 145 3.29 3.22 -10.90
CA VAL A 145 1.94 2.71 -11.09
C VAL A 145 0.96 3.87 -11.25
N ASP A 146 0.52 4.10 -12.48
CA ASP A 146 -0.34 5.20 -12.88
C ASP A 146 -1.40 4.69 -13.85
N GLY A 147 -2.63 4.53 -13.36
CA GLY A 147 -3.78 4.02 -14.12
C GLY A 147 -4.47 2.81 -13.50
N ASP A 148 -5.24 2.10 -14.33
CA ASP A 148 -6.08 0.98 -13.94
C ASP A 148 -5.46 -0.36 -14.37
N PHE A 149 -5.37 -1.31 -13.45
CA PHE A 149 -4.78 -2.63 -13.67
C PHE A 149 -5.77 -3.74 -13.27
N PRO A 150 -6.00 -4.73 -14.14
CA PRO A 150 -7.02 -5.76 -13.89
C PRO A 150 -6.57 -6.75 -12.81
N ASP A 151 -7.54 -7.53 -12.33
CA ASP A 151 -7.32 -8.63 -11.41
C ASP A 151 -6.19 -9.56 -11.88
N HIS A 152 -5.37 -10.01 -10.93
CA HIS A 152 -4.26 -10.94 -11.11
C HIS A 152 -3.15 -10.46 -12.05
N ALA A 153 -3.14 -9.19 -12.46
CA ALA A 153 -2.07 -8.66 -13.31
C ALA A 153 -0.72 -8.68 -12.58
N VAL A 154 0.32 -9.11 -13.29
CA VAL A 154 1.71 -8.81 -12.95
C VAL A 154 2.06 -7.51 -13.66
N ILE A 155 2.43 -6.47 -12.92
CA ILE A 155 2.76 -5.17 -13.48
C ILE A 155 4.18 -4.74 -13.11
N GLY A 156 4.82 -3.98 -13.98
CA GLY A 156 6.12 -3.40 -13.65
C GLY A 156 6.64 -2.37 -14.64
N GLY A 157 7.66 -1.62 -14.22
CA GLY A 157 8.35 -0.61 -15.03
C GLY A 157 7.95 0.83 -14.70
N GLN A 158 8.53 1.77 -15.43
CA GLN A 158 8.30 3.21 -15.28
C GLN A 158 8.13 3.85 -16.67
N PRO A 159 6.88 4.01 -17.15
CA PRO A 159 5.61 3.71 -16.48
C PRO A 159 5.31 2.21 -16.40
N ALA A 160 4.54 1.79 -15.39
CA ALA A 160 4.16 0.40 -15.21
C ALA A 160 3.29 -0.10 -16.37
N ARG A 161 3.54 -1.33 -16.80
CA ARG A 161 2.76 -2.05 -17.83
C ARG A 161 2.42 -3.44 -17.34
N VAL A 162 1.33 -4.01 -17.85
CA VAL A 162 1.00 -5.42 -17.63
C VAL A 162 2.06 -6.27 -18.32
N LEU A 163 2.67 -7.17 -17.56
CA LEU A 163 3.74 -8.08 -17.98
C LEU A 163 3.25 -9.53 -18.07
N GLY A 164 2.12 -9.85 -17.44
CA GLY A 164 1.56 -11.19 -17.41
C GLY A 164 0.48 -11.33 -16.33
N ASP A 165 0.20 -12.56 -15.96
CA ASP A 165 -0.80 -12.95 -14.96
C ASP A 165 -0.15 -13.74 -13.82
N VAL A 166 -0.49 -13.45 -12.57
CA VAL A 166 0.08 -14.10 -11.40
C VAL A 166 -0.28 -15.59 -11.37
N ARG A 167 -1.43 -15.98 -11.94
CA ARG A 167 -1.88 -17.38 -11.98
C ARG A 167 -0.96 -18.26 -12.82
N ASP A 168 -0.31 -17.70 -13.84
CA ASP A 168 0.70 -18.41 -14.62
C ASP A 168 1.96 -18.68 -13.79
N LEU A 169 2.34 -17.72 -12.93
CA LEU A 169 3.50 -17.86 -12.03
C LEU A 169 3.26 -18.92 -10.95
N ASP A 170 2.02 -19.02 -10.47
CA ASP A 170 1.64 -19.90 -9.37
C ASP A 170 1.10 -21.27 -9.84
N ALA A 171 1.01 -21.52 -11.14
CA ALA A 171 0.41 -22.73 -11.71
C ALA A 171 1.02 -24.04 -11.13
N ALA A 172 2.34 -24.06 -10.93
CA ALA A 172 3.03 -25.22 -10.35
C ALA A 172 2.72 -25.43 -8.86
N TRP A 173 2.34 -24.38 -8.13
CA TRP A 173 1.85 -24.49 -6.75
C TRP A 173 0.42 -24.99 -6.74
N ILE A 174 -0.46 -24.43 -7.58
CA ILE A 174 -1.85 -24.87 -7.69
C ILE A 174 -1.97 -26.34 -8.11
N ALA A 175 -1.11 -26.81 -9.03
CA ALA A 175 -1.09 -28.21 -9.44
C ALA A 175 -0.71 -29.16 -8.29
N ARG A 176 0.15 -28.71 -7.36
CA ARG A 176 0.55 -29.48 -6.18
C ARG A 176 -0.44 -29.36 -5.02
N HIS A 177 -1.24 -28.30 -5.02
CA HIS A 177 -2.17 -27.92 -3.97
C HIS A 177 -3.56 -27.56 -4.56
N PRO A 178 -4.25 -28.53 -5.19
CA PRO A 178 -5.52 -28.27 -5.87
C PRO A 178 -6.62 -27.76 -4.91
N GLU A 179 -6.49 -28.02 -3.60
CA GLU A 179 -7.36 -27.49 -2.56
C GLU A 179 -7.37 -25.95 -2.47
N LEU A 180 -6.34 -25.29 -2.97
CA LEU A 180 -6.23 -23.82 -2.97
C LEU A 180 -6.94 -23.16 -4.16
N ALA A 181 -7.23 -23.91 -5.22
CA ALA A 181 -7.81 -23.38 -6.46
C ALA A 181 -9.14 -22.63 -6.27
N PRO A 182 -10.08 -23.05 -5.39
CA PRO A 182 -11.32 -22.30 -5.17
C PRO A 182 -11.10 -20.90 -4.58
N HIS A 183 -10.12 -20.75 -3.68
CA HIS A 183 -9.77 -19.46 -3.07
C HIS A 183 -8.96 -18.57 -4.02
N TYR A 184 -8.12 -19.20 -4.85
CA TYR A 184 -7.18 -18.52 -5.75
C TYR A 184 -7.82 -18.11 -7.09
N CYS A 185 -8.64 -18.98 -7.69
CA CYS A 185 -9.24 -18.82 -9.03
C CYS A 185 -10.78 -18.69 -9.04
N GLY A 186 -11.47 -18.95 -7.93
CA GLY A 186 -12.94 -18.90 -7.86
C GLY A 186 -13.49 -17.54 -7.42
N THR A 187 -14.82 -17.43 -7.35
CA THR A 187 -15.54 -16.34 -6.65
C THR A 187 -15.40 -16.41 -5.11
N GLY A 188 -14.64 -17.39 -4.61
CA GLY A 188 -14.56 -17.81 -3.20
C GLY A 188 -13.76 -16.89 -2.28
N TRP A 189 -13.41 -15.68 -2.74
CA TRP A 189 -13.02 -14.62 -1.83
C TRP A 189 -14.28 -13.89 -1.33
N ALA A 190 -15.10 -14.59 -0.55
CA ALA A 190 -16.09 -13.90 0.26
C ALA A 190 -15.33 -12.91 1.17
N PRO A 191 -15.81 -11.66 1.35
CA PRO A 191 -15.23 -10.79 2.36
C PRO A 191 -15.19 -11.55 3.68
N SER A 192 -14.11 -11.42 4.44
CA SER A 192 -14.06 -11.96 5.80
C SER A 192 -15.38 -11.63 6.50
N PRO A 193 -16.06 -12.61 7.14
CA PRO A 193 -17.26 -12.31 7.90
C PRO A 193 -16.82 -11.26 8.92
N SER A 194 -17.34 -10.04 8.75
CA SER A 194 -17.10 -8.91 9.63
C SER A 194 -17.21 -9.44 11.05
N SER A 195 -16.16 -9.25 11.85
CA SER A 195 -16.15 -9.64 13.27
C SER A 195 -17.44 -9.13 13.91
N GLU A 196 -18.38 -10.05 14.12
CA GLU A 196 -19.60 -9.80 14.88
C GLU A 196 -19.22 -9.46 16.34
N PRO A 197 -20.05 -8.63 16.99
CA PRO A 197 -19.66 -7.76 18.11
C PRO A 197 -19.11 -8.45 19.36
#